data_AF-A0A554LGK2-F1
#
_entry.id   AF-A0A554LGK2-F1
#
_cell.length_a   1.000
_cell.length_b   1.000
_cell.length_c   1.000
_cell.angle_alpha   90.00
_cell.angle_beta   90.00
_cell.angle_gamma   90.00
#
_symmetry.space_group_name_H-M   'P 1'
#
loop_
_entity.id
_entity.type
_entity.pdbx_description
1 polymer ?
#
loop_
_entity_poly.entity_id
_entity_poly.type
_entity_poly.pdbx_seq_one_letter_code
_entity_poly.pdbx_strand_id
1 'polypeptide(L)'
;MDTEKRSKREIHALEYAVVELMVKLTELTRGVVEGWCVEGGLNLEIVDRIDESQDIMVFIHPVNWPDESSYISCVFIPFGKSSWRPYKGMISTPHLANFKKLSFRYSGGNIYALDKNTREEIMLREAILRRYR
;
A
#
# COMPACT_ATOMS: atom_id res chain seq x y z
N MET A 1 -19.83 19.32 17.82
CA MET A 1 -18.41 19.76 17.82
C MET A 1 -17.41 18.60 18.02
N ASP A 2 -17.82 17.42 18.48
CA ASP A 2 -16.92 16.26 18.69
C ASP A 2 -16.72 15.33 17.48
N THR A 3 -17.70 15.25 16.57
CA THR A 3 -17.64 14.35 15.40
C THR A 3 -16.56 14.75 14.41
N GLU A 4 -16.43 16.06 14.15
CA GLU A 4 -15.43 16.58 13.21
C GLU A 4 -13.99 16.40 13.73
N LYS A 5 -13.78 16.56 15.05
CA LYS A 5 -12.47 16.31 15.68
C LYS A 5 -12.10 14.82 15.64
N ARG A 6 -13.08 13.92 15.81
CA ARG A 6 -12.86 12.47 15.71
C ARG A 6 -12.53 12.05 14.28
N SER A 7 -13.25 12.58 13.30
CA SER A 7 -13.00 12.33 11.87
C SER A 7 -11.60 12.77 11.45
N LYS A 8 -11.15 13.97 11.85
CA LYS A 8 -9.78 14.43 11.55
C LYS A 8 -8.68 13.53 12.15
N ARG A 9 -8.89 13.02 13.36
CA ARG A 9 -7.93 12.09 14.01
C ARG A 9 -7.89 10.73 13.31
N GLU A 10 -9.05 10.22 12.88
CA GLU A 10 -9.15 8.97 12.16
C GLU A 10 -8.43 9.03 10.81
N ILE A 11 -8.64 10.11 10.06
CA ILE A 11 -7.93 10.38 8.80
C ILE A 11 -6.42 10.45 9.04
N HIS A 12 -5.97 11.18 10.05
CA HIS A 12 -4.54 11.30 10.34
C HIS A 12 -3.90 9.95 10.75
N ALA A 13 -4.61 9.13 11.51
CA ALA A 13 -4.15 7.78 11.84
C ALA A 13 -4.07 6.88 10.60
N LEU A 14 -4.96 7.06 9.63
CA LEU A 14 -4.95 6.34 8.35
C LEU A 14 -3.77 6.80 7.47
N GLU A 15 -3.52 8.11 7.38
CA GLU A 15 -2.35 8.67 6.69
C GLU A 15 -1.05 8.07 7.21
N TYR A 16 -0.90 7.95 8.53
CA TYR A 16 0.28 7.32 9.14
C TYR A 16 0.44 5.85 8.70
N ALA A 17 -0.65 5.07 8.69
CA ALA A 17 -0.63 3.69 8.25
C ALA A 17 -0.29 3.55 6.76
N VAL A 18 -0.77 4.48 5.93
CA VAL A 18 -0.40 4.57 4.51
C VAL A 18 1.10 4.87 4.35
N VAL A 19 1.64 5.82 5.12
CA VAL A 19 3.08 6.12 5.09
C VAL A 19 3.90 4.88 5.48
N GLU A 20 3.51 4.16 6.54
CA GLU A 20 4.17 2.91 6.93
C GLU A 20 4.18 1.87 5.81
N LEU A 21 3.02 1.64 5.17
CA LEU A 21 2.90 0.76 4.01
C LEU A 21 3.83 1.19 2.87
N MET A 22 3.85 2.48 2.54
CA MET A 22 4.63 3.01 1.43
C MET A 22 6.14 2.96 1.68
N VAL A 23 6.58 3.15 2.93
CA VAL A 23 7.97 2.91 3.32
C VAL A 23 8.32 1.45 3.08
N LYS A 24 7.49 0.51 3.53
CA LYS A 24 7.75 -0.93 3.34
C LYS A 24 7.75 -1.36 1.88
N LEU A 25 6.81 -0.85 1.08
CA LEU A 25 6.81 -1.10 -0.36
C LEU A 25 8.07 -0.56 -1.01
N THR A 26 8.43 0.69 -0.72
CA THR A 26 9.65 1.31 -1.29
C THR A 26 10.91 0.59 -0.87
N GLU A 27 10.99 0.12 0.38
CA GLU A 27 12.12 -0.70 0.87
C GLU A 27 12.32 -2.00 0.09
N LEU A 28 11.24 -2.56 -0.45
CA LEU A 28 11.24 -3.83 -1.19
C LEU A 28 11.40 -3.64 -2.70
N THR A 29 10.86 -2.56 -3.26
CA THR A 29 10.83 -2.33 -4.71
C THR A 29 11.94 -1.42 -5.21
N ARG A 30 12.48 -0.51 -4.37
CA ARG A 30 13.54 0.41 -4.78
C ARG A 30 14.79 -0.37 -5.22
N GLY A 31 15.27 -0.07 -6.43
CA GLY A 31 16.43 -0.74 -7.04
C GLY A 31 16.13 -2.11 -7.64
N VAL A 32 14.89 -2.61 -7.50
CA VAL A 32 14.43 -3.88 -8.11
C VAL A 32 13.41 -3.61 -9.21
N VAL A 33 12.49 -2.67 -8.96
CA VAL A 33 11.51 -2.19 -9.93
C VAL A 33 12.00 -0.86 -10.49
N GLU A 34 12.51 -0.91 -11.71
CA GLU A 34 12.95 0.28 -12.43
C GLU A 34 11.77 1.26 -12.61
N GLY A 35 12.00 2.53 -12.31
CA GLY A 35 10.96 3.56 -12.34
C GLY A 35 10.13 3.69 -11.06
N TRP A 36 10.36 2.87 -10.03
CA TRP A 36 9.70 3.06 -8.74
C TRP A 36 10.12 4.38 -8.08
N CYS A 37 9.24 5.38 -8.14
CA CYS A 37 9.45 6.71 -7.55
C CYS A 37 8.18 7.21 -6.86
N VAL A 38 8.29 7.55 -5.57
CA VAL A 38 7.18 8.08 -4.75
C VAL A 38 7.57 9.40 -4.04
N GLU A 39 8.61 10.07 -4.53
CA GLU A 39 9.21 11.25 -3.89
C GLU A 39 8.36 12.53 -4.03
N GLY A 40 7.43 12.57 -4.99
CA GLY A 40 6.51 13.69 -5.22
C GLY A 40 5.32 13.74 -4.26
N GLY A 41 5.22 12.81 -3.31
CA GLY A 41 4.07 12.67 -2.41
C GLY A 41 3.02 11.68 -2.92
N LEU A 42 1.91 11.60 -2.18
CA LEU A 42 0.84 10.63 -2.37
C LEU A 42 -0.51 11.34 -2.33
N ASN A 43 -1.37 11.07 -3.31
CA ASN A 43 -2.78 11.40 -3.25
C ASN A 43 -3.54 10.18 -2.73
N LEU A 44 -4.43 10.40 -1.76
CA LEU A 44 -5.23 9.34 -1.13
C LEU A 44 -6.70 9.53 -1.51
N GLU A 45 -7.30 8.46 -2.03
CA GLU A 45 -8.74 8.37 -2.25
C GLU A 45 -9.30 7.31 -1.28
N ILE A 46 -10.09 7.78 -0.32
CA ILE A 46 -10.82 6.92 0.61
C ILE A 46 -12.14 6.57 -0.06
N VAL A 47 -12.28 5.32 -0.50
CA VAL A 47 -13.42 4.90 -1.35
C VAL A 47 -14.66 4.72 -0.50
N ASP A 48 -14.59 3.79 0.45
CA ASP A 48 -15.71 3.51 1.35
C ASP A 48 -15.28 2.64 2.52
N ARG A 49 -16.13 2.60 3.56
CA ARG A 49 -16.07 1.58 4.60
C ARG A 49 -16.62 0.27 4.06
N ILE A 50 -15.89 -0.81 4.23
CA ILE A 50 -16.32 -2.15 3.82
C ILE A 50 -17.27 -2.70 4.90
N ASP A 51 -18.52 -2.22 4.92
CA ASP A 51 -19.63 -2.63 5.83
C ASP A 51 -19.18 -3.17 7.22
N GLU A 52 -19.72 -4.30 7.70
CA GLU A 52 -19.72 -4.78 9.09
C GLU A 52 -18.33 -4.89 9.76
N SER A 53 -17.23 -4.86 9.01
CA SER A 53 -15.87 -4.97 9.56
C SER A 53 -15.24 -3.64 9.98
N GLN A 54 -15.84 -2.50 9.65
CA GLN A 54 -15.23 -1.16 9.80
C GLN A 54 -13.91 -0.99 9.02
N ASP A 55 -13.59 -1.90 8.09
CA ASP A 55 -12.40 -1.77 7.27
C ASP A 55 -12.55 -0.63 6.27
N ILE A 56 -11.44 -0.05 5.83
CA ILE A 56 -11.43 1.04 4.87
C ILE A 56 -10.61 0.63 3.65
N MET A 57 -11.17 0.80 2.46
CA MET A 57 -10.40 0.72 1.22
C MET A 57 -9.81 2.09 0.89
N VAL A 58 -8.50 2.13 0.67
CA VAL A 58 -7.79 3.34 0.23
C VAL A 58 -7.11 3.05 -1.10
N PHE A 59 -7.32 3.91 -2.08
CA PHE A 59 -6.47 4.01 -3.26
C PHE A 59 -5.39 5.06 -3.01
N ILE A 60 -4.15 4.69 -3.29
CA ILE A 60 -2.96 5.50 -3.11
C ILE A 60 -2.38 5.74 -4.49
N HIS A 61 -2.28 7.01 -4.88
CA HIS A 61 -1.77 7.45 -6.16
C HIS A 61 -0.49 8.26 -5.93
N PRO A 62 0.70 7.68 -6.18
CA PRO A 62 1.94 8.45 -6.17
C PRO A 62 1.89 9.57 -7.20
N VAL A 63 2.20 10.79 -6.78
CA VAL A 63 2.07 12.01 -7.62
C VAL A 63 2.90 11.94 -8.89
N ASN A 64 4.04 11.23 -8.85
CA ASN A 64 4.97 11.12 -9.97
C ASN A 64 4.66 9.96 -10.92
N TRP A 65 3.58 9.21 -10.70
CA TRP A 65 3.19 8.14 -11.62
C TRP A 65 2.36 8.72 -12.77
N PRO A 66 2.72 8.44 -14.04
CA PRO A 66 2.20 9.15 -15.20
C PRO A 66 0.77 8.76 -15.61
N ASP A 67 0.19 7.75 -14.97
CA ASP A 67 -1.02 7.07 -15.44
C ASP A 67 -1.99 6.83 -14.28
N GLU A 68 -3.24 7.25 -14.41
CA GLU A 68 -4.30 7.06 -13.41
C GLU A 68 -4.62 5.57 -13.16
N SER A 69 -4.33 4.70 -14.13
CA SER A 69 -4.42 3.24 -13.96
C SER A 69 -3.28 2.67 -13.10
N SER A 70 -2.31 3.52 -12.72
CA SER A 70 -1.25 3.19 -11.79
C SER A 70 -1.60 3.62 -10.38
N TYR A 71 -1.88 2.64 -9.52
CA TYR A 71 -2.32 2.87 -8.15
C TYR A 71 -1.92 1.71 -7.24
N ILE A 72 -1.99 1.98 -5.94
CA ILE A 72 -1.93 0.95 -4.90
C ILE A 72 -3.27 0.98 -4.18
N SER A 73 -4.04 -0.10 -4.25
CA SER A 73 -5.25 -0.25 -3.44
C SER A 73 -4.91 -1.08 -2.21
N CYS A 74 -5.36 -0.66 -1.04
CA CYS A 74 -5.13 -1.41 0.19
C CYS A 74 -6.32 -1.31 1.14
N VAL A 75 -6.68 -2.45 1.71
CA VAL A 75 -7.61 -2.55 2.83
C VAL A 75 -6.86 -2.30 4.12
N PHE A 76 -7.34 -1.32 4.87
CA PHE A 76 -6.89 -0.99 6.22
C PHE A 76 -7.91 -1.48 7.23
N ILE A 77 -7.42 -2.18 8.25
CA ILE A 77 -8.24 -2.73 9.33
C ILE A 77 -7.98 -1.94 10.63
N PRO A 78 -8.99 -1.77 11.50
CA PRO A 78 -8.79 -1.14 12.80
C PRO A 78 -7.77 -1.91 13.64
N PHE A 79 -6.85 -1.19 14.29
CA PHE A 79 -5.92 -1.75 15.27
C PHE A 79 -6.01 -0.94 16.57
N GLY A 80 -6.62 -1.52 17.60
CA GLY A 80 -6.91 -0.81 18.84
C GLY A 80 -7.91 0.34 18.63
N LYS A 81 -7.88 1.35 19.51
CA LYS A 81 -8.90 2.42 19.56
C LYS A 81 -8.67 3.58 18.60
N SER A 82 -7.46 3.73 18.04
CA SER A 82 -7.07 4.94 17.30
C SER A 82 -5.94 4.71 16.30
N SER A 83 -5.80 3.49 15.78
CA SER A 83 -4.82 3.22 14.73
C SER A 83 -5.37 2.30 13.66
N TRP A 84 -4.78 2.38 12.48
CA TRP A 84 -5.10 1.56 11.32
C TRP A 84 -3.90 0.71 10.98
N ARG A 85 -4.13 -0.47 10.41
CA ARG A 85 -3.06 -1.30 9.87
C ARG A 85 -3.38 -1.73 8.45
N PRO A 86 -2.39 -1.70 7.54
CA PRO A 86 -2.54 -2.35 6.25
C PRO A 86 -2.83 -3.84 6.48
N TYR A 87 -3.70 -4.42 5.66
CA TYR A 87 -4.02 -5.85 5.73
C TYR A 87 -3.73 -6.57 4.43
N LYS A 88 -4.37 -6.17 3.34
CA LYS A 88 -4.15 -6.72 2.01
C LYS A 88 -4.30 -5.63 0.98
N GLY A 89 -3.60 -5.77 -0.13
CA GLY A 89 -3.66 -4.78 -1.17
C GLY A 89 -3.20 -5.32 -2.51
N MET A 90 -3.18 -4.42 -3.47
CA MET A 90 -2.80 -4.68 -4.84
C MET A 90 -2.09 -3.46 -5.39
N ILE A 91 -0.99 -3.69 -6.07
CA ILE A 91 -0.29 -2.68 -6.86
C ILE A 91 -0.67 -2.95 -8.32
N SER A 92 -1.12 -1.92 -9.02
CA SER A 92 -1.38 -1.93 -10.46
C SER A 92 -0.55 -0.81 -11.05
N THR A 93 0.39 -1.10 -11.94
CA THR A 93 1.32 -0.10 -12.50
C THR A 93 1.72 -0.45 -13.92
N PRO A 94 0.85 -0.28 -14.92
CA PRO A 94 1.17 -0.63 -16.30
C PRO A 94 2.38 0.12 -16.87
N HIS A 95 2.73 1.28 -16.31
CA HIS A 95 3.90 2.07 -16.74
C HIS A 95 5.25 1.49 -16.28
N LEU A 96 5.29 0.62 -15.27
CA LEU A 96 6.55 0.03 -14.78
C LEU A 96 6.90 -1.20 -15.61
N ALA A 97 8.00 -1.11 -16.35
CA ALA A 97 8.47 -2.19 -17.19
C ALA A 97 8.73 -3.44 -16.34
N ASN A 98 8.13 -4.57 -16.74
CA ASN A 98 8.22 -5.85 -16.03
C ASN A 98 7.55 -5.92 -14.64
N PHE A 99 6.77 -4.91 -14.25
CA PHE A 99 6.02 -4.92 -13.00
C PHE A 99 4.61 -4.38 -13.22
N LYS A 100 3.69 -5.26 -13.62
CA LYS A 100 2.32 -4.85 -13.99
C LYS A 100 1.36 -4.87 -12.82
N LYS A 101 1.38 -5.97 -12.06
CA LYS A 101 0.41 -6.21 -11.00
C LYS A 101 0.98 -7.10 -9.91
N LEU A 102 0.74 -6.72 -8.65
CA LEU A 102 1.13 -7.52 -7.50
C LEU A 102 0.06 -7.45 -6.41
N SER A 103 -0.58 -8.57 -6.10
CA SER A 103 -1.42 -8.70 -4.91
C SER A 103 -0.57 -9.07 -3.70
N PHE A 104 -0.82 -8.44 -2.55
CA PHE A 104 -0.03 -8.65 -1.34
C PHE A 104 -0.88 -8.71 -0.06
N ARG A 105 -0.28 -9.29 0.99
CA ARG A 105 -0.75 -9.26 2.38
C ARG A 105 0.30 -8.63 3.27
N TYR A 106 -0.15 -7.80 4.20
CA TYR A 106 0.66 -7.23 5.26
C TYR A 106 0.43 -8.03 6.55
N SER A 107 1.50 -8.53 7.16
CA SER A 107 1.42 -9.26 8.43
C SER A 107 2.74 -9.14 9.20
N GLY A 108 2.66 -8.90 10.50
CA GLY A 108 3.85 -8.81 11.36
C GLY A 108 4.89 -7.78 10.92
N GLY A 109 4.46 -6.66 10.30
CA GLY A 109 5.37 -5.62 9.79
C GLY A 109 6.01 -5.94 8.43
N ASN A 110 5.59 -7.01 7.76
CA ASN A 110 6.15 -7.50 6.51
C ASN A 110 5.09 -7.63 5.41
N ILE A 111 5.54 -7.59 4.16
CA ILE A 111 4.72 -7.73 2.95
C ILE A 111 4.99 -9.09 2.31
N TYR A 112 3.92 -9.81 1.99
CA TYR A 112 3.97 -11.12 1.34
C TYR A 112 3.15 -11.07 0.06
N ALA A 113 3.70 -11.56 -1.05
CA ALA A 113 2.94 -11.73 -2.29
C ALA A 113 1.86 -12.80 -2.13
N LEU A 114 0.68 -12.56 -2.72
CA LEU A 114 -0.45 -13.49 -2.71
C LEU A 114 -0.58 -14.28 -4.02
N ASP A 115 -0.14 -13.69 -5.13
CA ASP A 115 -0.20 -14.33 -6.44
C ASP A 115 0.92 -15.36 -6.57
N LYS A 116 0.57 -16.63 -6.79
CA LYS A 116 1.57 -17.70 -6.91
C LYS A 116 2.11 -17.74 -8.35
N ASN A 117 3.43 -17.81 -8.48
CA ASN A 117 4.15 -18.04 -9.74
C ASN A 117 4.02 -16.90 -10.78
N THR A 118 3.77 -15.66 -10.35
CA THR A 118 3.88 -14.50 -11.25
C THR A 118 5.31 -13.94 -11.25
N ARG A 119 5.68 -13.24 -12.33
CA ARG A 119 7.00 -12.62 -12.44
C ARG A 119 7.22 -11.60 -11.32
N GLU A 120 6.20 -10.80 -11.02
CA GLU A 120 6.20 -9.79 -9.97
C GLU A 120 6.38 -10.40 -8.59
N GLU A 121 5.81 -11.58 -8.35
CA GLU A 121 6.03 -12.32 -7.11
C GLU A 121 7.46 -12.84 -6.99
N ILE A 122 8.01 -13.43 -8.05
CA ILE A 122 9.41 -13.89 -8.08
C ILE A 122 10.34 -12.72 -7.79
N MET A 123 10.12 -11.57 -8.45
CA MET A 123 10.89 -10.35 -8.20
C MET A 123 10.80 -9.89 -6.74
N LEU A 124 9.60 -9.87 -6.16
CA LEU A 124 9.41 -9.48 -4.75
C LEU A 124 10.10 -10.46 -3.79
N ARG A 125 9.98 -11.77 -4.03
CA ARG A 125 10.64 -12.79 -3.21
C ARG A 125 12.16 -12.64 -3.25
N GLU A 126 12.73 -12.44 -4.44
CA GLU A 126 14.16 -12.19 -4.58
C GLU A 126 14.60 -10.93 -3.83
N ALA A 127 13.82 -9.85 -3.90
CA ALA A 127 14.09 -8.61 -3.17
C ALA A 127 14.10 -8.83 -1.65
N ILE A 128 13.09 -9.54 -1.12
CA ILE A 128 13.01 -9.92 0.29
C ILE A 128 14.23 -10.76 0.68
N LEU A 129 14.55 -11.81 -0.08
CA LEU A 129 15.68 -12.71 0.22
C LEU A 129 17.03 -11.98 0.23
N ARG A 130 17.25 -10.99 -0.64
CA ARG A 130 18.49 -10.19 -0.66
C ARG A 130 18.64 -9.31 0.58
N ARG A 131 17.54 -8.85 1.17
CA ARG A 131 17.55 -7.91 2.31
C ARG A 131 17.78 -8.58 3.66
N TYR A 132 17.45 -9.87 3.79
CA TYR A 132 17.60 -10.66 5.02
C TYR A 132 18.78 -11.65 4.97
N ARG A 133 19.71 -11.45 4.04
CA ARG A 133 21.04 -12.08 4.03
C ARG A 133 22.05 -11.15 4.69
#